data_AF-A0A2T8I6Z1-F1
#
_entry.id   AF-A0A2T8I6Z1-F1
#
_cell.length_a   1.000
_cell.length_b   1.000
_cell.length_c   1.000
_cell.angle_alpha   90.00
_cell.angle_beta   90.00
_cell.angle_gamma   90.00
#
_symmetry.space_group_name_H-M   'P 1'
#
loop_
_entity.id
_entity.type
_entity.pdbx_description
1 polymer ?
#
loop_
_entity_poly.entity_id
_entity_poly.type
_entity_poly.pdbx_seq_one_letter_code
_entity_poly.pdbx_strand_id
1 'polypeptide(L)' 'MSWAIWRARNKMAIEKSFPKTPLDVIWSGISFVQKWRLLLNEAEQTEIDGLGMKMKTWLDNFLPSEAPVSDIVEL' A
#
# COMPACT_ATOMS: atom_id res chain seq x y z
N MET A 1 -7.57 1.02 0.43
CA MET A 1 -6.29 1.49 -0.17
C MET A 1 -6.25 2.98 -0.48
N SER A 2 -7.33 3.57 -1.00
CA SER A 2 -7.37 5.00 -1.37
C SER A 2 -6.93 5.96 -0.25
N TRP A 3 -7.25 5.63 1.01
CA TRP A 3 -6.82 6.41 2.17
C TRP A 3 -5.29 6.44 2.35
N ALA A 4 -4.60 5.31 2.17
CA ALA A 4 -3.14 5.23 2.33
C ALA A 4 -2.42 6.03 1.23
N ILE A 5 -2.93 5.96 -0.01
CA ILE A 5 -2.44 6.75 -1.13
C ILE A 5 -2.66 8.24 -0.88
N TRP A 6 -3.87 8.62 -0.45
CA TRP A 6 -4.17 10.01 -0.09
C TRP A 6 -3.24 10.51 1.02
N ARG A 7 -3.03 9.72 2.07
CA ARG A 7 -2.14 10.09 3.17
C ARG A 7 -0.69 10.24 2.71
N ALA A 8 -0.18 9.30 1.91
CA ALA A 8 1.17 9.39 1.34
C ALA A 8 1.32 10.66 0.48
N ARG A 9 0.33 10.96 -0.36
CA ARG A 9 0.32 12.19 -1.18
C ARG A 9 0.36 13.45 -0.32
N ASN A 10 -0.47 13.54 0.73
CA ASN A 10 -0.47 14.70 1.63
C ASN A 10 0.84 14.84 2.40
N LYS A 11 1.40 13.73 2.87
CA LYS A 11 2.68 13.72 3.58
C LYS A 11 3.82 14.22 2.68
N MET A 12 3.85 13.79 1.42
CA MET A 12 4.79 14.33 0.43
C MET A 12 4.57 15.82 0.17
N ALA A 13 3.32 16.27 0.03
CA ALA A 13 3.01 17.65 -0.29
C ALA A 13 3.36 18.62 0.85
N ILE A 14 2.98 18.28 2.08
CA ILE A 14 3.07 19.13 3.27
C ILE A 14 4.41 18.97 3.98
N GLU A 15 4.79 17.73 4.30
CA GLU A 15 5.98 17.43 5.11
C GLU A 15 7.23 17.21 4.26
N LYS A 16 7.11 17.19 2.92
CA LYS A 16 8.20 16.84 1.98
C LYS A 16 8.85 15.49 2.28
N SER A 17 8.10 14.59 2.92
CA SER A 17 8.55 13.23 3.26
C SER A 17 8.09 12.26 2.18
N PHE A 18 9.05 11.72 1.43
CA PHE A 18 8.79 10.76 0.36
C PHE A 18 8.98 9.31 0.85
N PRO A 19 8.12 8.37 0.43
CA PRO A 19 8.34 6.95 0.69
C PRO A 19 9.63 6.51 -0.01
N LYS A 20 10.38 5.58 0.60
CA LYS A 20 11.63 5.07 0.02
C LYS A 20 11.34 4.11 -1.12
N THR A 21 10.23 3.38 -1.01
CA THR A 21 9.74 2.48 -2.05
C THR A 21 8.22 2.65 -2.21
N PRO A 22 7.66 2.39 -3.40
CA PRO A 22 6.20 2.34 -3.58
C PRO A 22 5.51 1.36 -2.63
N LEU A 23 6.22 0.30 -2.22
CA LEU A 23 5.71 -0.71 -1.29
C LEU A 23 5.43 -0.14 0.11
N ASP A 24 6.15 0.90 0.54
CA ASP A 24 5.92 1.54 1.84
C ASP A 24 4.49 2.07 1.97
N VAL A 25 3.92 2.58 0.87
CA VAL A 25 2.54 3.08 0.82
C VAL A 25 1.54 1.93 0.92
N ILE A 26 1.83 0.81 0.26
CA ILE A 26 0.98 -0.39 0.28
C ILE A 26 1.00 -1.01 1.69
N TRP A 27 2.18 -1.16 2.28
CA TRP A 27 2.36 -1.67 3.64
C TRP A 27 1.60 -0.86 4.68
N SER A 28 1.72 0.47 4.61
CA SER A 28 0.95 1.37 5.45
C SER A 28 -0.55 1.08 5.33
N GLY A 29 -1.07 1.00 4.10
CA GLY A 29 -2.49 0.68 3.86
C GLY A 29 -2.93 -0.65 4.48
N ILE A 30 -2.12 -1.71 4.33
CA ILE A 30 -2.44 -3.03 4.89
C ILE A 30 -2.46 -2.98 6.41
N SER A 31 -1.45 -2.35 7.03
CA SER A 31 -1.39 -2.20 8.49
C SER A 31 -2.59 -1.43 9.04
N PHE A 32 -3.11 -0.44 8.32
CA PHE A 32 -4.32 0.27 8.74
C PHE A 32 -5.57 -0.61 8.67
N VAL A 33 -5.75 -1.36 7.58
CA VAL A 33 -6.87 -2.30 7.43
C VAL A 33 -6.82 -3.38 8.52
N GLN A 34 -5.63 -3.91 8.82
CA GLN A 34 -5.44 -4.87 9.93
C GLN A 34 -5.76 -4.27 11.30
N LYS A 35 -5.45 -2.99 11.54
CA LYS A 35 -5.81 -2.31 12.79
C LYS A 35 -7.33 -2.11 12.92
N TRP A 36 -8.02 -1.86 11.81
CA TRP A 36 -9.47 -1.68 11.80
C TRP A 36 -10.26 -2.98 11.86
N ARG A 37 -9.61 -4.13 11.59
CA ARG A 37 -10.17 -5.48 11.78
C ARG A 37 -10.91 -5.64 13.10
N LEU A 38 -10.36 -5.12 14.20
CA LEU A 38 -10.94 -5.27 15.54
C LEU A 38 -12.32 -4.61 15.70
N LEU A 39 -12.70 -3.73 14.78
CA LEU A 39 -13.99 -3.02 14.80
C LEU A 39 -15.08 -3.75 13.98
N LEU A 40 -14.71 -4.83 13.28
CA LEU A 40 -15.60 -5.53 12.36
C LEU A 40 -16.18 -6.79 12.98
N ASN A 41 -17.24 -7.33 12.39
CA ASN A 41 -17.80 -8.61 12.83
C ASN A 41 -16.88 -9.79 12.44
N GLU A 42 -17.09 -10.97 13.04
CA GLU A 42 -16.19 -12.12 12.86
C GLU A 42 -16.04 -12.59 11.40
N ALA A 43 -17.12 -12.51 10.60
CA ALA A 43 -17.08 -12.89 9.19
C ALA A 43 -16.19 -11.93 8.39
N GLU A 44 -16.37 -10.63 8.59
CA GLU A 44 -15.55 -9.57 7.97
C GLU A 44 -14.08 -9.64 8.42
N GLN A 45 -13.83 -9.98 9.69
CA GLN A 45 -12.48 -10.19 10.18
C GLN A 45 -11.76 -11.31 9.43
N THR A 46 -12.45 -12.43 9.21
CA THR A 46 -11.92 -13.58 8.47
C THR A 46 -11.62 -13.21 7.02
N GLU A 47 -12.49 -12.42 6.38
CA GLU A 47 -12.25 -11.92 5.02
C GLU A 47 -11.04 -11.00 4.94
N ILE A 48 -10.89 -10.07 5.90
CA ILE A 48 -9.74 -9.17 5.97
C ILE A 48 -8.44 -9.93 6.23
N ASP A 49 -8.46 -10.97 7.07
CA ASP A 49 -7.29 -11.81 7.29
C ASP A 49 -6.89 -12.54 6.01
N GLY A 50 -7.85 -13.12 5.31
CA GLY A 50 -7.61 -13.75 4.00
C GLY A 50 -7.05 -12.77 2.96
N LEU A 51 -7.60 -11.57 2.89
CA LEU A 51 -7.09 -10.51 2.02
C LEU A 51 -5.65 -10.11 2.41
N GLY A 52 -5.39 -9.92 3.71
CA GLY A 52 -4.08 -9.58 4.25
C GLY A 52 -3.03 -10.63 3.93
N MET A 53 -3.37 -11.93 4.05
CA MET A 53 -2.50 -13.03 3.66
C MET A 53 -2.19 -13.01 2.16
N LYS A 54 -3.20 -12.88 1.29
CA LYS A 54 -3.00 -12.81 -0.17
C LYS A 54 -2.11 -11.64 -0.56
N MET A 55 -2.29 -10.48 0.06
CA MET A 55 -1.50 -9.29 -0.22
C MET A 55 -0.05 -9.44 0.25
N LYS A 56 0.17 -10.04 1.43
CA LYS A 56 1.50 -10.37 1.92
C LYS A 56 2.21 -11.33 0.97
N THR A 57 1.54 -12.41 0.57
CA THR A 57 2.09 -13.36 -0.42
C THR A 57 2.44 -12.67 -1.74
N TRP A 58 1.56 -11.80 -2.25
CA TRP A 58 1.85 -11.05 -3.47
C TRP A 58 3.08 -10.16 -3.32
N LEU A 59 3.21 -9.45 -2.18
CA LEU A 59 4.36 -8.59 -1.88
C LEU A 59 5.66 -9.40 -1.77
N ASP A 60 5.63 -10.54 -1.10
CA ASP A 60 6.82 -11.41 -0.93
C ASP A 60 7.31 -11.96 -2.28
N ASN A 61 6.41 -12.08 -3.27
CA ASN A 61 6.73 -12.53 -4.63
C ASN A 61 6.86 -11.38 -5.64
N PHE A 62 6.80 -10.12 -5.18
CA PHE A 62 6.85 -8.98 -6.08
C PHE A 62 8.26 -8.78 -6.64
N LEU A 63 8.39 -8.93 -7.96
CA LEU A 63 9.60 -8.61 -8.70
C LEU A 63 9.41 -7.26 -9.40
N PRO A 64 10.23 -6.23 -9.08
CA PRO A 64 10.23 -4.98 -9.81
C PRO A 64 10.52 -5.24 -11.29
N SER A 65 9.81 -4.55 -12.18
CA SER A 65 10.17 -4.54 -13.60
C SER A 65 11.53 -3.85 -13.77
N GLU A 66 12.49 -4.53 -14.40
CA GLU A 66 13.78 -3.95 -14.82
C GLU A 66 13.67 -3.16 -16.13
N ALA A 67 12.47 -3.12 -16.74
CA ALA A 67 12.28 -2.35 -17.96
C ALA A 67 12.64 -0.88 -17.71
N PRO A 68 13.52 -0.28 -18.53
CA PRO A 68 13.88 1.12 -18.37
C PRO A 68 12.60 1.95 -18.41
N VAL A 69 12.41 2.80 -17.40
CA VAL A 69 11.39 3.84 -17.43
C VAL A 69 11.74 4.73 -18.61
N SER A 70 11.10 4.49 -19.76
CA SER A 70 11.24 5.34 -20.92
C SER A 70 10.65 6.70 -20.54
N ASP A 71 11.54 7.67 -20.37
CA ASP A 71 11.24 8.98 -19.84
C ASP A 71 10.03 9.62 -20.55
N ILE A 72 9.19 10.22 -19.72
CA ILE A 72 8.20 11.21 -20.14
C ILE A 72 8.97 12.28 -20.93
N VAL A 73 8.74 12.36 -22.23
CA VAL A 73 9.21 13.48 -23.04
C VAL A 73 8.52 14.72 -22.51
N GLU A 74 9.27 15.63 -21.89
CA GLU A 74 8.80 16.99 -21.61
C GLU A 74 8.46 17.64 -22.96
N LEU A 75 7.20 18.04 -23.13
CA LEU A 75 6.71 18.90 -24.21
C LEU A 75 6.69 20.36 -23.74
#